data_AF-A0A1C7DPF8-F1
#
_entry.id   AF-A0A1C7DPF8-F1
#
_cell.length_a   1.000
_cell.length_b   1.000
_cell.length_c   1.000
_cell.angle_alpha   90.00
_cell.angle_beta   90.00
_cell.angle_gamma   90.00
#
_symmetry.space_group_name_H-M   'P 1'
#
loop_
_entity.id
_entity.type
_entity.pdbx_description
1 polymer ?
#
loop_
_entity_poly.entity_id
_entity_poly.type
_entity_poly.pdbx_seq_one_letter_code
_entity_poly.pdbx_strand_id
1 'polypeptide(L)'
;MTDKTEAKKEATLDKVKRIAQAEHQDFRYITTGTIEGSKNATEYAIATDTGLFFYLFKNEKLQPLDHVLWENVKEIKVDYLAMRTNLTLNGQNYRLVNEGKKIFALAQEKSEAKVEKVDRKWHQKILGFRSGTHWKKITAVIAYLLIFGFIGSFFFGEEEAEVAAEDEPAASTEVASEETEASAEEKEAELKRIEEIAAAEEKKQAEKDAAAAEEKALAEEKEVEKDAAVLDSFNAIRTEMINQGSGVVDMDIAKDPSYYQIKIIVDESIWANSTESQKMSFVTSLSTVLENEIDETLFYDVYSNINEDIVATTGILGSWKIKR
;
A
#
# COMPACT_ATOMS: atom_id res chain seq x y z
N MET A 1 18.73 -22.33 -4.46
CA MET A 1 17.81 -22.30 -3.29
C MET A 1 17.17 -20.92 -3.07
N THR A 2 17.76 -19.83 -3.56
CA THR A 2 17.21 -18.46 -3.55
C THR A 2 15.97 -18.30 -4.43
N ASP A 3 15.94 -18.94 -5.59
CA ASP A 3 14.91 -18.80 -6.64
C ASP A 3 13.48 -19.16 -6.17
N LYS A 4 13.32 -20.28 -5.44
CA LYS A 4 12.01 -20.71 -4.90
C LYS A 4 11.45 -19.78 -3.83
N THR A 5 12.30 -19.00 -3.15
CA THR A 5 11.87 -18.11 -2.05
C THR A 5 11.40 -16.77 -2.58
N GLU A 6 12.04 -16.26 -3.63
CA GLU A 6 11.61 -15.02 -4.30
C GLU A 6 10.31 -15.24 -5.08
N ALA A 7 10.21 -16.32 -5.85
CA ALA A 7 8.97 -16.67 -6.56
C ALA A 7 7.77 -16.83 -5.61
N LYS A 8 7.99 -17.40 -4.41
CA LYS A 8 6.92 -17.53 -3.40
C LYS A 8 6.52 -16.17 -2.80
N LYS A 9 7.46 -15.25 -2.61
CA LYS A 9 7.18 -13.90 -2.10
C LYS A 9 6.42 -13.07 -3.12
N GLU A 10 6.80 -13.15 -4.38
CA GLU A 10 6.13 -12.48 -5.50
C GLU A 10 4.68 -12.98 -5.65
N ALA A 11 4.48 -14.30 -5.67
CA ALA A 11 3.14 -14.89 -5.72
C ALA A 11 2.26 -14.51 -4.49
N THR A 12 2.88 -14.32 -3.32
CA THR A 12 2.16 -13.87 -2.12
C THR A 12 1.76 -12.40 -2.25
N LEU A 13 2.67 -11.54 -2.72
CA LEU A 13 2.39 -10.11 -2.91
C LEU A 13 1.29 -9.90 -3.96
N ASP A 14 1.27 -10.69 -5.04
CA ASP A 14 0.21 -10.62 -6.05
C ASP A 14 -1.15 -11.08 -5.51
N LYS A 15 -1.15 -12.09 -4.63
CA LYS A 15 -2.39 -12.51 -3.93
C LYS A 15 -2.88 -11.41 -3.00
N VAL A 16 -1.99 -10.82 -2.19
CA VAL A 16 -2.35 -9.69 -1.31
C VAL A 16 -2.85 -8.51 -2.13
N LYS A 17 -2.20 -8.18 -3.26
CA LYS A 17 -2.62 -7.09 -4.13
C LYS A 17 -4.04 -7.29 -4.68
N ARG A 18 -4.40 -8.51 -5.08
CA ARG A 18 -5.78 -8.81 -5.51
C ARG A 18 -6.80 -8.63 -4.39
N ILE A 19 -6.48 -9.12 -3.19
CA ILE A 19 -7.37 -8.95 -2.02
C ILE A 19 -7.48 -7.46 -1.68
N ALA A 20 -6.36 -6.74 -1.66
CA ALA A 20 -6.32 -5.30 -1.43
C ALA A 20 -7.12 -4.49 -2.44
N GLN A 21 -7.19 -4.90 -3.71
CA GLN A 21 -8.01 -4.24 -4.73
C GLN A 21 -9.51 -4.57 -4.60
N ALA A 22 -9.84 -5.72 -4.03
CA ALA A 22 -11.22 -6.11 -3.76
C ALA A 22 -11.74 -5.46 -2.48
N GLU A 23 -10.91 -5.39 -1.43
CA GLU A 23 -11.20 -4.67 -0.20
C GLU A 23 -11.17 -3.17 -0.48
N HIS A 24 -10.10 -2.63 -1.08
CA HIS A 24 -9.94 -1.19 -1.33
C HIS A 24 -10.34 -0.71 -2.72
N GLN A 25 -11.55 -0.15 -2.88
CA GLN A 25 -11.99 0.41 -4.18
C GLN A 25 -11.15 1.62 -4.61
N ASP A 26 -10.63 2.38 -3.65
CA ASP A 26 -9.79 3.56 -3.86
C ASP A 26 -8.28 3.24 -3.78
N PHE A 27 -7.92 1.97 -3.95
CA PHE A 27 -6.54 1.49 -3.95
C PHE A 27 -5.60 2.31 -4.86
N ARG A 28 -4.42 2.64 -4.35
CA ARG A 28 -3.36 3.31 -5.12
C ARG A 28 -2.07 2.50 -5.15
N TYR A 29 -1.54 2.16 -3.99
CA TYR A 29 -0.24 1.51 -3.87
C TYR A 29 -0.26 0.41 -2.82
N ILE A 30 0.55 -0.62 -3.04
CA ILE A 30 0.85 -1.65 -2.05
C ILE A 30 2.35 -1.82 -1.92
N THR A 31 2.81 -2.04 -0.70
CA THR A 31 4.17 -2.47 -0.46
C THR A 31 4.31 -3.29 0.81
N THR A 32 5.47 -3.89 1.01
CA THR A 32 5.86 -4.37 2.33
C THR A 32 6.12 -3.17 3.24
N GLY A 33 5.34 -3.11 4.31
CA GLY A 33 5.44 -2.13 5.38
C GLY A 33 6.02 -2.77 6.64
N THR A 34 6.46 -1.95 7.57
CA THR A 34 6.65 -2.37 8.96
C THR A 34 6.36 -1.20 9.86
N ILE A 35 5.57 -1.42 10.89
CA ILE A 35 5.27 -0.40 11.89
C ILE A 35 6.36 -0.49 12.98
N GLU A 36 6.90 0.65 13.41
CA GLU A 36 7.91 0.65 14.49
C GLU A 36 7.34 0.02 15.77
N GLY A 37 8.09 -0.93 16.35
CA GLY A 37 7.66 -1.73 17.49
C GLY A 37 7.05 -3.09 17.12
N SER A 38 6.70 -3.30 15.85
CA SER A 38 6.23 -4.60 15.38
C SER A 38 7.33 -5.68 15.45
N LYS A 39 6.93 -6.89 15.86
CA LYS A 39 7.76 -8.11 15.79
C LYS A 39 7.50 -8.93 14.53
N ASN A 40 6.59 -8.51 13.65
CA ASN A 40 6.24 -9.26 12.46
C ASN A 40 7.31 -9.13 11.39
N ALA A 41 7.63 -10.25 10.74
CA ALA A 41 8.63 -10.28 9.68
C ALA A 41 8.11 -9.71 8.34
N THR A 42 6.79 -9.66 8.12
CA THR A 42 6.20 -9.19 6.86
C THR A 42 4.81 -8.62 7.11
N GLU A 43 4.68 -7.31 7.00
CA GLU A 43 3.41 -6.57 7.03
C GLU A 43 3.24 -5.92 5.66
N TYR A 44 1.99 -5.69 5.25
CA TYR A 44 1.68 -5.01 4.00
C TYR A 44 1.09 -3.64 4.31
N ALA A 45 1.63 -2.61 3.67
CA ALA A 45 1.09 -1.27 3.68
C ALA A 45 0.31 -1.04 2.39
N ILE A 46 -0.95 -0.69 2.52
CA ILE A 46 -1.87 -0.37 1.44
C ILE A 46 -2.19 1.11 1.56
N ALA A 47 -1.86 1.88 0.53
CA ALA A 47 -2.16 3.30 0.47
C ALA A 47 -3.35 3.51 -0.48
N THR A 48 -4.33 4.25 0.00
CA THR A 48 -5.57 4.59 -0.70
C THR A 48 -5.76 6.11 -0.74
N ASP A 49 -6.86 6.58 -1.33
CA ASP A 49 -7.17 8.00 -1.33
C ASP A 49 -7.61 8.53 0.04
N THR A 50 -8.07 7.65 0.94
CA THR A 50 -8.51 7.97 2.30
C THR A 50 -7.40 7.85 3.36
N GLY A 51 -6.52 6.86 3.23
CA GLY A 51 -5.51 6.62 4.26
C GLY A 51 -4.38 5.65 3.89
N LEU A 52 -3.54 5.39 4.90
CA LEU A 52 -2.55 4.32 4.92
C LEU A 52 -3.02 3.21 5.85
N PHE A 53 -3.16 2.01 5.33
CA PHE A 53 -3.64 0.85 6.08
C PHE A 53 -2.54 -0.21 6.13
N PHE A 54 -2.38 -0.84 7.29
CA PHE A 54 -1.42 -1.91 7.51
C PHE A 54 -2.12 -3.21 7.83
N TYR A 55 -1.67 -4.28 7.19
CA TYR A 55 -2.26 -5.61 7.31
C TYR A 55 -1.21 -6.69 7.54
N LEU A 56 -1.60 -7.71 8.27
CA LEU A 56 -0.92 -8.99 8.31
C LEU A 56 -1.65 -9.97 7.39
N PHE A 57 -0.93 -10.54 6.42
CA PHE A 57 -1.49 -11.61 5.61
C PHE A 57 -1.33 -12.95 6.34
N LYS A 58 -2.44 -13.50 6.83
CA LYS A 58 -2.47 -14.76 7.59
C LYS A 58 -3.73 -15.55 7.25
N ASN A 59 -3.60 -16.86 7.13
CA ASN A 59 -4.72 -17.76 6.79
C ASN A 59 -5.49 -17.32 5.54
N GLU A 60 -4.76 -16.80 4.54
CA GLU A 60 -5.33 -16.27 3.29
C GLU A 60 -6.24 -15.05 3.41
N LYS A 61 -6.32 -14.43 4.59
CA LYS A 61 -7.05 -13.18 4.83
C LYS A 61 -6.11 -12.05 5.21
N LEU A 62 -6.53 -10.81 4.99
CA LEU A 62 -5.87 -9.64 5.53
C LEU A 62 -6.43 -9.36 6.92
N GLN A 63 -5.53 -9.35 7.91
CA GLN A 63 -5.87 -8.99 9.28
C GLN A 63 -5.42 -7.54 9.51
N PRO A 64 -6.32 -6.61 9.85
CA PRO A 64 -5.96 -5.22 10.09
C PRO A 64 -4.96 -5.13 11.26
N LEU A 65 -3.94 -4.29 11.11
CA LEU A 65 -2.92 -4.05 12.13
C LEU A 65 -2.91 -2.61 12.62
N ASP A 66 -2.98 -1.65 11.70
CA ASP A 66 -2.91 -0.22 12.01
C ASP A 66 -3.45 0.55 10.81
N HIS A 67 -3.86 1.79 11.03
CA HIS A 67 -4.28 2.67 9.96
C HIS A 67 -4.03 4.14 10.31
N VAL A 68 -3.90 4.96 9.28
CA VAL A 68 -3.78 6.42 9.40
C VAL A 68 -4.59 7.06 8.30
N LEU A 69 -5.67 7.75 8.67
CA LEU A 69 -6.46 8.55 7.73
C LEU A 69 -5.73 9.86 7.42
N TRP A 70 -5.70 10.26 6.15
CA TRP A 70 -4.96 11.44 5.71
C TRP A 70 -5.46 12.74 6.33
N GLU A 71 -6.77 12.85 6.56
CA GLU A 71 -7.41 13.99 7.25
C GLU A 71 -6.88 14.19 8.67
N ASN A 72 -6.45 13.12 9.33
CA ASN A 72 -5.95 13.15 10.70
C ASN A 72 -4.45 13.43 10.77
N VAL A 73 -3.74 13.47 9.64
CA VAL A 73 -2.30 13.72 9.59
C VAL A 73 -2.02 15.21 9.68
N LYS A 74 -1.35 15.62 10.76
CA LYS A 74 -0.92 17.01 11.01
C LYS A 74 0.55 17.24 10.70
N GLU A 75 1.36 16.20 10.88
CA GLU A 75 2.81 16.25 10.67
C GLU A 75 3.30 15.02 9.91
N ILE A 76 4.10 15.25 8.87
CA ILE A 76 4.76 14.20 8.09
C ILE A 76 6.26 14.43 8.14
N LYS A 77 7.02 13.45 8.61
CA LYS A 77 8.48 13.41 8.42
C LYS A 77 8.85 12.28 7.48
N VAL A 78 9.72 12.56 6.51
CA VAL A 78 10.16 11.53 5.56
C VAL A 78 11.68 11.45 5.47
N ASP A 79 12.17 10.22 5.50
CA ASP A 79 13.58 9.89 5.35
C ASP A 79 13.76 8.83 4.26
N TYR A 80 14.28 9.27 3.12
CA TYR A 80 14.51 8.40 1.96
C TYR A 80 15.80 7.62 2.09
N LEU A 81 15.68 6.31 1.91
CA LEU A 81 16.77 5.36 1.95
C LEU A 81 16.84 4.58 0.64
N ALA A 82 18.03 4.04 0.34
CA ALA A 82 18.28 3.38 -0.96
C ALA A 82 17.27 2.27 -1.32
N MET A 83 16.74 1.54 -0.33
CA MET A 83 15.80 0.43 -0.54
C MET A 83 14.51 0.57 0.29
N ARG A 84 14.32 1.69 0.99
CA ARG A 84 13.16 1.90 1.85
C ARG A 84 12.88 3.37 2.08
N THR A 85 11.72 3.69 2.60
CA THR A 85 11.34 5.02 3.05
C THR A 85 10.89 4.89 4.49
N ASN A 86 11.49 5.65 5.39
CA ASN A 86 10.94 5.80 6.73
C ASN A 86 9.99 7.00 6.69
N LEU A 87 8.74 6.78 7.06
CA LEU A 87 7.67 7.77 7.07
C LEU A 87 7.17 7.91 8.51
N THR A 88 7.22 9.11 9.06
CA THR A 88 6.67 9.43 10.37
C THR A 88 5.39 10.20 10.19
N LEU A 89 4.26 9.68 10.64
CA LEU A 89 2.96 10.36 10.60
C LEU A 89 2.51 10.61 12.04
N ASN A 90 2.28 11.86 12.43
CA ASN A 90 1.87 12.22 13.81
C ASN A 90 2.75 11.60 14.91
N GLY A 91 4.06 11.49 14.65
CA GLY A 91 5.04 10.88 15.57
C GLY A 91 5.12 9.35 15.54
N GLN A 92 4.26 8.65 14.79
CA GLN A 92 4.36 7.20 14.59
C GLN A 92 5.24 6.89 13.38
N ASN A 93 6.23 6.00 13.54
CA ASN A 93 7.17 5.66 12.47
C ASN A 93 6.75 4.39 11.72
N TYR A 94 6.80 4.51 10.40
CA TYR A 94 6.50 3.46 9.43
C TYR A 94 7.68 3.25 8.51
N ARG A 95 7.97 2.00 8.18
CA ARG A 95 9.03 1.60 7.26
C ARG A 95 8.40 1.00 6.02
N LEU A 96 8.53 1.66 4.89
CA LEU A 96 7.95 1.25 3.61
C LEU A 96 9.06 0.82 2.66
N VAL A 97 8.97 -0.39 2.09
CA VAL A 97 9.91 -0.87 1.08
C VAL A 97 9.43 -0.42 -0.30
N ASN A 98 10.28 -0.36 -1.33
CA ASN A 98 9.95 -0.12 -2.76
C ASN A 98 9.10 1.13 -3.11
N GLU A 99 7.82 1.15 -2.76
CA GLU A 99 6.83 2.18 -3.10
C GLU A 99 6.70 3.34 -2.10
N GLY A 100 7.53 3.36 -1.04
CA GLY A 100 7.43 4.38 0.00
C GLY A 100 7.52 5.83 -0.47
N LYS A 101 8.18 6.09 -1.62
CA LYS A 101 8.20 7.43 -2.25
C LYS A 101 6.84 7.84 -2.82
N LYS A 102 6.13 6.90 -3.46
CA LYS A 102 4.81 7.15 -4.03
C LYS A 102 3.78 7.33 -2.93
N ILE A 103 3.86 6.51 -1.88
CA ILE A 103 2.99 6.62 -0.69
C ILE A 103 3.21 7.96 0.02
N PHE A 104 4.46 8.42 0.16
CA PHE A 104 4.70 9.75 0.70
C PHE A 104 4.13 10.87 -0.17
N ALA A 105 4.26 10.77 -1.51
CA ALA A 105 3.70 11.77 -2.42
C ALA A 105 2.17 11.85 -2.28
N LEU A 106 1.50 10.69 -2.17
CA LEU A 106 0.07 10.61 -1.92
C LEU A 106 -0.31 11.22 -0.57
N ALA A 107 0.42 10.89 0.49
CA ALA A 107 0.18 11.47 1.81
C ALA A 107 0.36 13.00 1.81
N GLN A 108 1.35 13.52 1.09
CA GLN A 108 1.57 14.96 0.92
C GLN A 108 0.47 15.64 0.10
N GLU A 109 -0.10 14.94 -0.88
CA GLU A 109 -1.20 15.46 -1.71
C GLU A 109 -2.53 15.48 -0.95
N LYS A 110 -2.81 14.43 -0.18
CA LYS A 110 -4.11 14.20 0.47
C LYS A 110 -4.23 14.79 1.88
N SER A 111 -3.12 15.24 2.48
CA SER A 111 -3.14 15.86 3.82
C SER A 111 -2.73 17.33 3.78
N GLU A 112 -3.25 18.10 4.72
CA GLU A 112 -2.82 19.50 4.96
C GLU A 112 -1.58 19.57 5.88
N ALA A 113 -0.88 18.45 6.04
CA ALA A 113 0.15 18.28 7.04
C ALA A 113 1.41 19.11 6.76
N LYS A 114 2.11 19.50 7.84
CA LYS A 114 3.45 20.07 7.73
C LYS A 114 4.45 18.97 7.37
N VAL A 115 5.17 19.16 6.27
CA VAL A 115 6.11 18.19 5.73
C VAL A 115 7.55 18.56 6.09
N GLU A 116 8.24 17.67 6.81
CA GLU A 116 9.66 17.76 7.11
C GLU A 116 10.43 16.66 6.36
N LYS A 117 11.25 17.04 5.38
CA LYS A 117 12.17 16.12 4.70
C LYS A 117 13.48 16.06 5.47
N VAL A 118 13.88 14.87 5.92
CA VAL A 118 15.15 14.69 6.62
C VAL A 118 16.30 14.89 5.64
N ASP A 119 16.96 16.04 5.71
CA ASP A 119 18.15 16.30 4.90
C ASP A 119 19.37 15.54 5.44
N ARG A 120 20.09 14.88 4.54
CA ARG A 120 21.26 14.06 4.85
C ARG A 120 22.48 14.66 4.20
N LYS A 121 23.54 14.86 5.01
CA LYS A 121 24.86 15.27 4.53
C LYS A 121 25.34 14.30 3.44
N TRP A 122 25.94 14.83 2.37
CA TRP A 122 26.31 14.08 1.17
C TRP A 122 27.12 12.79 1.46
N HIS A 123 28.02 12.83 2.44
CA HIS A 123 28.85 11.69 2.81
C HIS A 123 28.06 10.52 3.45
N GLN A 124 26.86 10.77 4.00
CA GLN A 124 25.96 9.73 4.52
C GLN A 124 25.15 9.06 3.41
N LYS A 125 25.25 9.54 2.16
CA LYS A 125 24.62 8.93 0.98
C LYS A 125 25.47 7.78 0.40
N ILE A 126 26.76 7.72 0.72
CA ILE A 126 27.69 6.67 0.26
C ILE A 126 27.43 5.35 1.02
N LEU A 127 27.36 4.23 0.29
CA LEU A 127 27.22 2.90 0.90
C LEU A 127 28.37 2.64 1.89
N GLY A 128 28.03 2.18 3.09
CA GLY A 128 28.98 1.91 4.18
C GLY A 128 29.27 3.09 5.12
N PHE A 129 29.17 4.35 4.67
CA PHE A 129 29.26 5.53 5.54
C PHE A 129 27.94 5.89 6.24
N ARG A 130 26.85 5.27 5.79
CA ARG A 130 25.48 5.56 6.20
C ARG A 130 25.12 5.12 7.63
N SER A 131 25.77 4.11 8.21
CA SER A 131 25.34 3.59 9.53
C SER A 131 25.91 4.35 10.72
N GLY A 132 26.78 5.35 10.50
CA GLY A 132 27.46 6.09 11.58
C GLY A 132 28.55 5.29 12.32
N THR A 133 28.46 3.96 12.30
CA THR A 133 29.35 3.01 12.99
C THR A 133 30.74 2.99 12.36
N HIS A 134 31.78 3.23 13.18
CA HIS A 134 33.16 3.38 12.73
C HIS A 134 33.67 2.19 11.89
N TRP A 135 33.32 0.97 12.28
CA TRP A 135 33.76 -0.24 11.57
C TRP A 135 33.27 -0.31 10.12
N LYS A 136 32.01 0.07 9.86
CA LYS A 136 31.45 0.05 8.48
C LYS A 136 32.06 1.14 7.60
N LYS A 137 32.48 2.27 8.18
CA LYS A 137 33.22 3.32 7.48
C LYS A 137 34.59 2.81 7.04
N ILE A 138 35.32 2.13 7.94
CA ILE A 138 36.65 1.57 7.63
C ILE A 138 36.55 0.54 6.51
N THR A 139 35.61 -0.40 6.59
CA THR A 139 35.41 -1.41 5.54
C THR A 139 35.04 -0.77 4.20
N ALA A 140 34.19 0.25 4.20
CA ALA A 140 33.82 0.97 2.99
C ALA A 140 35.03 1.66 2.34
N VAL A 141 35.86 2.35 3.14
CA VAL A 141 37.10 2.98 2.64
C VAL A 141 38.00 1.96 1.96
N ILE A 142 38.25 0.81 2.59
CA ILE A 142 39.09 -0.25 2.03
C ILE A 142 38.49 -0.77 0.71
N ALA A 143 37.19 -1.03 0.67
CA ALA A 143 36.52 -1.50 -0.53
C ALA A 143 36.60 -0.49 -1.68
N TYR A 144 36.38 0.80 -1.41
CA TYR A 144 36.52 1.85 -2.42
C TYR A 144 37.96 1.97 -2.91
N LEU A 145 38.97 1.88 -2.03
CA LEU A 145 40.38 1.91 -2.42
C LEU A 145 40.75 0.72 -3.33
N LEU A 146 40.23 -0.47 -3.06
CA LEU A 146 40.44 -1.64 -3.92
C LEU A 146 39.79 -1.46 -5.30
N ILE A 147 38.57 -0.94 -5.36
CA ILE A 147 37.89 -0.64 -6.63
C ILE A 147 38.67 0.41 -7.44
N PHE A 148 39.10 1.50 -6.81
CA PHE A 148 39.90 2.53 -7.46
C PHE A 148 41.27 2.01 -7.90
N GLY A 149 41.92 1.14 -7.11
CA GLY A 149 43.17 0.48 -7.49
C GLY A 149 42.99 -0.44 -8.70
N PHE A 150 41.89 -1.19 -8.76
CA PHE A 150 41.59 -2.08 -9.88
C PHE A 150 41.31 -1.31 -11.18
N ILE A 151 40.57 -0.21 -11.10
CA ILE A 151 40.33 0.69 -12.24
C ILE A 151 41.63 1.36 -12.68
N GLY A 152 42.45 1.82 -11.72
CA GLY A 152 43.76 2.41 -12.01
C GLY A 152 44.69 1.46 -12.76
N SER A 153 44.73 0.19 -12.37
CA SER A 153 45.50 -0.85 -13.08
C SER A 153 44.98 -1.14 -14.49
N PHE A 154 43.68 -0.93 -14.74
CA PHE A 154 43.09 -1.13 -16.08
C PHE A 154 43.41 0.02 -17.04
N PHE A 155 43.63 1.25 -16.54
CA PHE A 155 43.98 2.42 -17.35
C PHE A 155 45.49 2.68 -17.48
N PHE A 156 46.31 2.14 -16.56
CA PHE A 156 47.78 2.29 -16.58
C PHE A 156 48.53 0.99 -16.88
N GLY A 157 47.81 -0.07 -17.25
CA GLY A 157 48.35 -1.40 -17.51
C GLY A 157 48.19 -1.84 -18.97
N GLU A 158 48.62 -1.01 -19.93
CA GLU A 158 48.86 -1.45 -21.30
C GLU A 158 49.89 -0.50 -21.96
N GLU A 159 51.17 -0.72 -21.66
CA GLU A 159 52.24 -0.45 -22.63
C GLU A 159 52.41 -1.74 -23.45
N GLU A 160 52.47 -1.59 -24.77
CA GLU A 160 52.66 -2.60 -25.83
C GLU A 160 51.40 -3.23 -26.45
N ALA A 161 50.87 -2.59 -27.50
CA ALA A 161 50.73 -3.21 -28.83
C ALA A 161 50.41 -2.14 -29.91
N GLU A 162 51.32 -2.00 -30.87
CA GLU A 162 51.13 -1.30 -32.14
C GLU A 162 50.03 -1.96 -32.97
N VAL A 163 49.05 -1.21 -33.49
CA VAL A 163 48.51 -1.44 -34.83
C VAL A 163 48.10 -0.10 -35.46
N ALA A 164 48.70 0.17 -36.61
CA ALA A 164 48.52 1.34 -37.45
C ALA A 164 47.10 1.47 -38.03
N ALA A 165 46.70 2.72 -38.25
CA ALA A 165 45.52 3.12 -39.01
C ALA A 165 45.91 3.47 -40.46
N GLU A 166 45.07 3.04 -41.43
CA GLU A 166 44.90 3.49 -42.84
C GLU A 166 43.85 2.52 -43.45
N ASP A 167 42.88 2.83 -44.30
CA ASP A 167 42.36 4.05 -44.95
C ASP A 167 40.99 3.68 -45.59
N GLU A 168 40.11 4.64 -45.85
CA GLU A 168 38.79 4.53 -46.57
C GLU A 168 38.97 4.47 -48.13
N PRO A 169 37.95 4.62 -49.03
CA PRO A 169 36.59 4.07 -49.22
C PRO A 169 36.28 3.68 -50.71
N ALA A 170 35.01 3.33 -51.04
CA ALA A 170 34.25 3.46 -52.34
C ALA A 170 33.45 2.18 -52.70
N ALA A 171 32.28 2.15 -53.37
CA ALA A 171 31.22 3.08 -53.81
C ALA A 171 30.09 2.23 -54.48
N SER A 172 28.84 2.74 -54.50
CA SER A 172 27.74 2.47 -55.48
C SER A 172 27.11 1.06 -55.52
N THR A 173 25.79 0.84 -55.54
CA THR A 173 24.84 1.26 -56.60
C THR A 173 23.38 0.96 -56.18
N GLU A 174 22.49 1.86 -56.61
CA GLU A 174 21.03 1.93 -56.53
C GLU A 174 20.34 0.96 -57.52
N VAL A 175 19.21 0.31 -57.16
CA VAL A 175 18.16 -0.12 -58.11
C VAL A 175 16.78 -0.16 -57.44
N ALA A 176 15.82 0.53 -58.05
CA ALA A 176 14.38 0.53 -57.76
C ALA A 176 13.62 -0.53 -58.59
N SER A 177 12.46 -0.99 -58.10
CA SER A 177 11.43 -1.73 -58.87
C SER A 177 10.10 -1.62 -58.09
N GLU A 178 9.17 -0.77 -58.53
CA GLU A 178 8.01 -1.06 -59.40
C GLU A 178 6.85 -1.77 -58.67
N GLU A 179 5.75 -1.03 -58.50
CA GLU A 179 4.51 -1.39 -57.83
C GLU A 179 3.42 -1.59 -58.90
N THR A 180 2.76 -2.75 -58.90
CA THR A 180 1.76 -3.14 -59.91
C THR A 180 0.35 -3.11 -59.32
N GLU A 181 -0.55 -2.43 -60.01
CA GLU A 181 -2.00 -2.37 -59.75
C GLU A 181 -2.68 -3.74 -59.95
N ALA A 182 -3.54 -4.13 -59.01
CA ALA A 182 -4.57 -5.15 -59.25
C ALA A 182 -5.87 -4.85 -58.46
N SER A 183 -6.96 -4.82 -59.22
CA SER A 183 -8.34 -5.23 -58.90
C SER A 183 -9.20 -4.42 -57.91
N ALA A 184 -10.16 -3.68 -58.46
CA ALA A 184 -11.24 -2.99 -57.75
C ALA A 184 -12.39 -3.93 -57.28
N GLU A 185 -12.43 -5.19 -57.72
CA GLU A 185 -13.45 -6.18 -57.32
C GLU A 185 -13.17 -6.83 -55.95
N GLU A 186 -11.92 -6.87 -55.51
CA GLU A 186 -11.54 -7.41 -54.19
C GLU A 186 -11.97 -6.47 -53.05
N LYS A 187 -11.95 -5.15 -53.27
CA LYS A 187 -12.32 -4.14 -52.25
C LYS A 187 -13.80 -4.18 -51.85
N GLU A 188 -14.71 -4.52 -52.76
CA GLU A 188 -16.15 -4.53 -52.46
C GLU A 188 -16.59 -5.79 -51.69
N ALA A 189 -15.94 -6.93 -51.95
CA ALA A 189 -16.12 -8.16 -51.18
C ALA A 189 -15.45 -8.08 -49.79
N GLU A 190 -14.33 -7.36 -49.69
CA GLU A 190 -13.63 -7.11 -48.42
C GLU A 190 -14.42 -6.13 -47.52
N LEU A 191 -15.02 -5.07 -48.09
CA LEU A 191 -15.88 -4.14 -47.36
C LEU A 191 -17.11 -4.81 -46.71
N LYS A 192 -17.78 -5.72 -47.43
CA LYS A 192 -18.93 -6.47 -46.87
C LYS A 192 -18.52 -7.42 -45.75
N ARG A 193 -17.35 -8.07 -45.85
CA ARG A 193 -16.82 -8.90 -44.76
C ARG A 193 -16.43 -8.07 -43.54
N ILE A 194 -15.89 -6.87 -43.73
CA ILE A 194 -15.53 -5.95 -42.65
C ILE A 194 -16.79 -5.47 -41.91
N GLU A 195 -17.87 -5.12 -42.62
CA GLU A 195 -19.15 -4.74 -41.98
C GLU A 195 -19.80 -5.90 -41.22
N GLU A 196 -19.75 -7.13 -41.75
CA GLU A 196 -20.34 -8.30 -41.09
C GLU A 196 -19.55 -8.72 -39.83
N ILE A 197 -18.21 -8.57 -39.86
CA ILE A 197 -17.34 -8.77 -38.69
C ILE A 197 -17.58 -7.69 -37.64
N ALA A 198 -17.70 -6.42 -38.05
CA ALA A 198 -17.98 -5.30 -37.14
C ALA A 198 -19.35 -5.46 -36.45
N ALA A 199 -20.39 -5.85 -37.20
CA ALA A 199 -21.72 -6.11 -36.63
C ALA A 199 -21.74 -7.31 -35.67
N ALA A 200 -20.94 -8.36 -35.95
CA ALA A 200 -20.79 -9.50 -35.06
C ALA A 200 -20.01 -9.16 -33.77
N GLU A 201 -18.98 -8.31 -33.86
CA GLU A 201 -18.22 -7.81 -32.70
C GLU A 201 -19.06 -6.86 -31.83
N GLU A 202 -19.84 -5.96 -32.43
CA GLU A 202 -20.73 -5.07 -31.69
C GLU A 202 -21.79 -5.84 -30.91
N LYS A 203 -22.36 -6.89 -31.51
CA LYS A 203 -23.32 -7.77 -30.82
C LYS A 203 -22.67 -8.56 -29.67
N LYS A 204 -21.43 -9.01 -29.85
CA LYS A 204 -20.67 -9.74 -28.82
C LYS A 204 -20.18 -8.83 -27.70
N GLN A 205 -19.91 -7.56 -28.00
CA GLN A 205 -19.58 -6.54 -27.02
C GLN A 205 -20.83 -6.14 -26.21
N ALA A 206 -21.97 -5.94 -26.86
CA ALA A 206 -23.24 -5.67 -26.19
C ALA A 206 -23.68 -6.82 -25.26
N GLU A 207 -23.49 -8.09 -25.64
CA GLU A 207 -23.74 -9.24 -24.75
C GLU A 207 -22.79 -9.27 -23.54
N LYS A 208 -21.52 -8.93 -23.70
CA LYS A 208 -20.56 -8.84 -22.59
C LYS A 208 -20.89 -7.69 -21.64
N ASP A 209 -21.27 -6.54 -22.18
CA ASP A 209 -21.61 -5.37 -21.39
C ASP A 209 -22.92 -5.59 -20.61
N ALA A 210 -23.89 -6.29 -21.21
CA ALA A 210 -25.11 -6.71 -20.53
C ALA A 210 -24.84 -7.74 -19.41
N ALA A 211 -24.00 -8.74 -19.66
CA ALA A 211 -23.61 -9.72 -18.64
C ALA A 211 -22.82 -9.08 -17.48
N ALA A 212 -21.93 -8.13 -17.78
CA ALA A 212 -21.17 -7.40 -16.77
C ALA A 212 -22.08 -6.46 -15.93
N ALA A 213 -23.09 -5.86 -16.56
CA ALA A 213 -24.07 -5.04 -15.85
C ALA A 213 -24.97 -5.87 -14.92
N GLU A 214 -25.40 -7.06 -15.36
CA GLU A 214 -26.20 -7.98 -14.54
C GLU A 214 -25.38 -8.54 -13.37
N GLU A 215 -24.11 -8.92 -13.60
CA GLU A 215 -23.20 -9.36 -12.54
C GLU A 215 -22.92 -8.25 -11.53
N LYS A 216 -22.75 -7.00 -11.99
CA LYS A 216 -22.56 -5.84 -11.12
C LYS A 216 -23.81 -5.56 -10.27
N ALA A 217 -25.00 -5.63 -10.87
CA ALA A 217 -26.25 -5.44 -10.14
C ALA A 217 -26.46 -6.52 -9.06
N LEU A 218 -26.13 -7.78 -9.38
CA LEU A 218 -26.21 -8.89 -8.41
C LEU A 218 -25.16 -8.73 -7.29
N ALA A 219 -23.97 -8.21 -7.60
CA ALA A 219 -22.94 -7.93 -6.61
C ALA A 219 -23.36 -6.78 -5.67
N GLU A 220 -23.93 -5.72 -6.22
CA GLU A 220 -24.44 -4.56 -5.47
C GLU A 220 -25.59 -4.97 -4.53
N GLU A 221 -26.54 -5.80 -4.99
CA GLU A 221 -27.62 -6.31 -4.15
C GLU A 221 -27.09 -7.14 -2.97
N LYS A 222 -26.11 -8.02 -3.21
CA LYS A 222 -25.46 -8.80 -2.14
C LYS A 222 -24.67 -7.93 -1.17
N GLU A 223 -24.06 -6.84 -1.66
CA GLU A 223 -23.34 -5.90 -0.80
C GLU A 223 -24.30 -5.15 0.12
N VAL A 224 -25.45 -4.71 -0.40
CA VAL A 224 -26.50 -4.07 0.41
C VAL A 224 -27.05 -5.02 1.49
N GLU A 225 -27.27 -6.29 1.16
CA GLU A 225 -27.73 -7.29 2.15
C GLU A 225 -26.70 -7.51 3.26
N LYS A 226 -25.40 -7.58 2.90
CA LYS A 226 -24.31 -7.68 3.88
C LYS A 226 -24.22 -6.45 4.77
N ASP A 227 -24.29 -5.25 4.18
CA ASP A 227 -24.24 -4.00 4.93
C ASP A 227 -25.38 -3.89 5.94
N ALA A 228 -26.58 -4.32 5.56
CA ALA A 228 -27.72 -4.38 6.46
C ALA A 228 -27.47 -5.35 7.63
N ALA A 229 -26.93 -6.54 7.36
CA ALA A 229 -26.58 -7.51 8.40
C ALA A 229 -25.49 -6.98 9.36
N VAL A 230 -24.47 -6.30 8.84
CA VAL A 230 -23.43 -5.65 9.66
C VAL A 230 -24.05 -4.60 10.57
N LEU A 231 -24.95 -3.76 10.04
CA LEU A 231 -25.59 -2.70 10.80
C LEU A 231 -26.51 -3.27 11.89
N ASP A 232 -27.22 -4.36 11.62
CA ASP A 232 -28.06 -5.04 12.60
C ASP A 232 -27.23 -5.64 13.76
N SER A 233 -26.15 -6.37 13.44
CA SER A 233 -25.19 -6.87 14.43
C SER A 233 -24.58 -5.74 15.25
N PHE A 234 -24.16 -4.65 14.59
CA PHE A 234 -23.61 -3.47 15.25
C PHE A 234 -24.61 -2.83 16.22
N ASN A 235 -25.86 -2.66 15.82
CA ASN A 235 -26.89 -2.05 16.66
C ASN A 235 -27.21 -2.90 17.90
N ALA A 236 -27.17 -4.22 17.77
CA ALA A 236 -27.31 -5.14 18.89
C ALA A 236 -26.16 -4.96 19.90
N ILE A 237 -24.91 -4.95 19.42
CA ILE A 237 -23.71 -4.77 20.25
C ILE A 237 -23.71 -3.38 20.91
N ARG A 238 -24.03 -2.32 20.17
CA ARG A 238 -24.14 -0.96 20.70
C ARG A 238 -25.10 -0.90 21.88
N THR A 239 -26.29 -1.49 21.71
CA THR A 239 -27.33 -1.52 22.75
C THR A 239 -26.84 -2.28 23.98
N GLU A 240 -26.17 -3.42 23.79
CA GLU A 240 -25.61 -4.19 24.91
C GLU A 240 -24.51 -3.42 25.65
N MET A 241 -23.54 -2.85 24.93
CA MET A 241 -22.39 -2.16 25.51
C MET A 241 -22.78 -0.93 26.33
N ILE A 242 -23.76 -0.15 25.85
CA ILE A 242 -24.31 1.02 26.56
C ILE A 242 -25.04 0.56 27.84
N ASN A 243 -25.85 -0.51 27.76
CA ASN A 243 -26.66 -0.98 28.89
C ASN A 243 -25.84 -1.69 29.98
N GLN A 244 -24.69 -2.27 29.64
CA GLN A 244 -23.81 -2.93 30.63
C GLN A 244 -23.10 -1.93 31.57
N GLY A 245 -23.24 -0.61 31.36
CA GLY A 245 -22.59 0.39 32.21
C GLY A 245 -21.06 0.37 32.11
N SER A 246 -20.55 -0.09 30.97
CA SER A 246 -19.12 -0.28 30.68
C SER A 246 -18.33 1.03 30.53
N GLY A 247 -18.99 2.18 30.71
CA GLY A 247 -18.44 3.50 30.41
C GLY A 247 -18.59 3.92 28.95
N VAL A 248 -19.18 3.07 28.09
CA VAL A 248 -19.60 3.46 26.74
C VAL A 248 -20.85 4.32 26.82
N VAL A 249 -20.78 5.51 26.24
CA VAL A 249 -21.90 6.46 26.14
C VAL A 249 -22.60 6.28 24.81
N ASP A 250 -21.83 6.09 23.73
CA ASP A 250 -22.39 5.87 22.41
C ASP A 250 -21.41 5.13 21.48
N MET A 251 -21.91 4.62 20.36
CA MET A 251 -21.12 4.03 19.29
C MET A 251 -21.73 4.41 17.93
N ASP A 252 -20.89 4.80 17.00
CA ASP A 252 -21.26 5.01 15.59
C ASP A 252 -20.46 4.10 14.68
N ILE A 253 -21.07 3.72 13.56
CA ILE A 253 -20.42 2.96 12.49
C ILE A 253 -20.53 3.74 11.18
N ALA A 254 -19.41 3.84 10.48
CA ALA A 254 -19.33 4.43 9.14
C ALA A 254 -18.75 3.39 8.19
N LYS A 255 -19.38 3.25 7.01
CA LYS A 255 -18.84 2.45 5.92
C LYS A 255 -17.93 3.32 5.05
N ASP A 256 -16.66 2.95 4.98
CA ASP A 256 -15.78 3.35 3.89
C ASP A 256 -15.95 2.28 2.78
N PRO A 257 -15.60 2.52 1.50
CA PRO A 257 -15.74 1.53 0.42
C PRO A 257 -15.06 0.17 0.66
N SER A 258 -14.40 -0.03 1.79
CA SER A 258 -13.35 -1.03 1.99
C SER A 258 -13.22 -1.57 3.40
N TYR A 259 -13.81 -0.89 4.36
CA TYR A 259 -13.80 -1.27 5.75
C TYR A 259 -14.92 -0.52 6.48
N TYR A 260 -15.21 -0.99 7.68
CA TYR A 260 -16.09 -0.31 8.61
C TYR A 260 -15.24 0.40 9.67
N GLN A 261 -15.46 1.69 9.84
CA GLN A 261 -14.90 2.45 10.95
C GLN A 261 -15.92 2.55 12.06
N ILE A 262 -15.54 2.08 13.24
CA ILE A 262 -16.37 2.15 14.44
C ILE A 262 -15.78 3.21 15.37
N LYS A 263 -16.60 4.21 15.65
CA LYS A 263 -16.34 5.26 16.63
C LYS A 263 -17.00 4.87 17.94
N ILE A 264 -16.20 4.62 18.99
CA ILE A 264 -16.70 4.31 20.33
C ILE A 264 -16.54 5.54 21.20
N ILE A 265 -17.63 6.04 21.78
CA ILE A 265 -17.63 7.21 22.63
C ILE A 265 -17.73 6.74 24.09
N VAL A 266 -16.72 7.07 24.89
CA VAL A 266 -16.65 6.69 26.31
C VAL A 266 -16.80 7.90 27.22
N ASP A 267 -17.32 7.67 28.43
CA ASP A 267 -17.38 8.67 29.48
C ASP A 267 -15.97 9.05 29.95
N GLU A 268 -15.60 10.32 29.77
CA GLU A 268 -14.26 10.81 30.11
C GLU A 268 -13.94 10.66 31.60
N SER A 269 -14.93 10.80 32.48
CA SER A 269 -14.71 10.68 33.93
C SER A 269 -14.40 9.23 34.31
N ILE A 270 -15.10 8.26 33.72
CA ILE A 270 -14.81 6.83 33.93
C ILE A 270 -13.46 6.49 33.30
N TRP A 271 -13.20 6.96 32.08
CA TRP A 271 -11.96 6.70 31.37
C TRP A 271 -10.74 7.28 32.11
N ALA A 272 -10.77 8.55 32.48
CA ALA A 272 -9.66 9.23 33.15
C ALA A 272 -9.31 8.59 34.51
N ASN A 273 -10.32 8.09 35.24
CA ASN A 273 -10.13 7.43 36.53
C ASN A 273 -9.76 5.94 36.42
N SER A 274 -9.83 5.36 35.22
CA SER A 274 -9.46 3.96 34.98
C SER A 274 -7.94 3.79 34.86
N THR A 275 -7.41 2.69 35.38
CA THR A 275 -6.01 2.32 35.19
C THR A 275 -5.73 1.95 33.73
N GLU A 276 -4.47 2.03 33.30
CA GLU A 276 -4.07 1.56 31.96
C GLU A 276 -4.47 0.09 31.72
N SER A 277 -4.37 -0.77 32.75
CA SER A 277 -4.81 -2.17 32.65
C SER A 277 -6.32 -2.33 32.46
N GLN A 278 -7.14 -1.52 33.13
CA GLN A 278 -8.59 -1.52 32.96
C GLN A 278 -8.97 -1.03 31.56
N LYS A 279 -8.36 0.06 31.10
CA LYS A 279 -8.53 0.58 29.74
C LYS A 279 -8.17 -0.48 28.70
N MET A 280 -7.01 -1.12 28.84
CA MET A 280 -6.57 -2.20 27.94
C MET A 280 -7.54 -3.38 27.94
N SER A 281 -7.98 -3.83 29.12
CA SER A 281 -8.94 -4.94 29.21
C SER A 281 -10.25 -4.59 28.52
N PHE A 282 -10.76 -3.37 28.73
CA PHE A 282 -11.99 -2.89 28.10
C PHE A 282 -11.88 -2.92 26.58
N VAL A 283 -10.84 -2.30 26.01
CA VAL A 283 -10.70 -2.19 24.55
C VAL A 283 -10.44 -3.56 23.88
N THR A 284 -9.72 -4.47 24.55
CA THR A 284 -9.51 -5.84 24.05
C THR A 284 -10.80 -6.67 24.09
N SER A 285 -11.60 -6.56 25.15
CA SER A 285 -12.89 -7.24 25.22
C SER A 285 -13.85 -6.71 24.15
N LEU A 286 -13.87 -5.40 23.94
CA LEU A 286 -14.68 -4.74 22.92
C LEU A 286 -14.30 -5.19 21.51
N SER A 287 -13.01 -5.18 21.14
CA SER A 287 -12.59 -5.67 19.81
C SER A 287 -12.96 -7.13 19.62
N THR A 288 -12.80 -7.97 20.65
CA THR A 288 -13.16 -9.39 20.57
C THR A 288 -14.65 -9.59 20.28
N VAL A 289 -15.54 -8.82 20.90
CA VAL A 289 -16.98 -8.89 20.63
C VAL A 289 -17.27 -8.45 19.20
N LEU A 290 -16.71 -7.32 18.77
CA LEU A 290 -16.94 -6.79 17.43
C LEU A 290 -16.41 -7.72 16.32
N GLU A 291 -15.20 -8.25 16.46
CA GLU A 291 -14.58 -9.17 15.50
C GLU A 291 -15.31 -10.54 15.41
N ASN A 292 -15.99 -10.97 16.48
CA ASN A 292 -16.74 -12.22 16.48
C ASN A 292 -18.11 -12.10 15.83
N GLU A 293 -18.76 -10.94 15.97
CA GLU A 293 -20.14 -10.71 15.51
C GLU A 293 -20.20 -10.07 14.12
N ILE A 294 -19.13 -9.42 13.66
CA ILE A 294 -19.05 -8.75 12.37
C ILE A 294 -17.89 -9.36 11.57
N ASP A 295 -18.20 -10.22 10.58
CA ASP A 295 -17.22 -10.88 9.68
C ASP A 295 -16.78 -9.95 8.54
N GLU A 296 -16.37 -8.74 8.87
CA GLU A 296 -15.86 -7.74 7.93
C GLU A 296 -14.60 -7.05 8.47
N THR A 297 -13.88 -6.34 7.62
CA THR A 297 -12.69 -5.59 8.04
C THR A 297 -13.11 -4.36 8.85
N LEU A 298 -12.70 -4.32 10.11
CA LEU A 298 -13.09 -3.28 11.06
C LEU A 298 -11.88 -2.51 11.57
N PHE A 299 -12.06 -1.20 11.73
CA PHE A 299 -11.14 -0.32 12.44
C PHE A 299 -11.89 0.40 13.56
N TYR A 300 -11.25 0.52 14.72
CA TYR A 300 -11.88 1.05 15.93
C TYR A 300 -11.05 2.15 16.55
N ASP A 301 -11.72 3.26 16.83
CA ASP A 301 -11.18 4.38 17.59
C ASP A 301 -12.11 4.71 18.76
N VAL A 302 -11.52 4.94 19.93
CA VAL A 302 -12.21 5.31 21.17
C VAL A 302 -12.03 6.80 21.41
N TYR A 303 -13.13 7.50 21.65
CA TYR A 303 -13.22 8.94 21.79
C TYR A 303 -13.76 9.35 23.17
N SER A 304 -13.27 10.46 23.70
CA SER A 304 -13.91 11.12 24.84
C SER A 304 -15.29 11.67 24.45
N ASN A 305 -16.29 11.49 25.31
CA ASN A 305 -17.60 12.12 25.18
C ASN A 305 -17.62 13.63 25.48
N ILE A 306 -16.57 14.19 26.10
CA ILE A 306 -16.49 15.63 26.42
C ILE A 306 -15.70 16.37 25.35
N ASN A 307 -14.51 15.89 25.03
CA ASN A 307 -13.56 16.63 24.17
C ASN A 307 -13.55 16.11 22.72
N GLU A 308 -14.23 15.00 22.43
CA GLU A 308 -14.23 14.33 21.12
C GLU A 308 -12.83 13.99 20.58
N ASP A 309 -11.84 13.84 21.47
CA ASP A 309 -10.50 13.44 21.11
C ASP A 309 -10.32 11.92 21.22
N ILE A 310 -9.44 11.37 20.38
CA ILE A 310 -9.12 9.94 20.39
C ILE A 310 -8.33 9.63 21.67
N VAL A 311 -8.93 8.85 22.57
CA VAL A 311 -8.34 8.39 23.83
C VAL A 311 -7.76 6.97 23.75
N ALA A 312 -8.18 6.18 22.77
CA ALA A 312 -7.48 4.95 22.39
C ALA A 312 -7.69 4.66 20.90
N THR A 313 -6.68 4.10 20.26
CA THR A 313 -6.76 3.63 18.88
C THR A 313 -6.18 2.24 18.78
N THR A 314 -6.72 1.44 17.87
CA THR A 314 -6.19 0.11 17.58
C THR A 314 -4.80 0.27 16.96
N GLY A 315 -3.81 -0.32 17.60
CA GLY A 315 -2.44 -0.42 17.11
C GLY A 315 -2.11 -1.85 16.67
N ILE A 316 -0.84 -2.02 16.29
CA ILE A 316 -0.27 -3.25 15.72
C ILE A 316 -0.78 -4.53 16.42
N LEU A 317 -1.28 -5.51 15.66
CA LEU A 317 -1.66 -6.86 16.16
C LEU A 317 -2.81 -6.87 17.19
N GLY A 318 -3.74 -5.92 17.12
CA GLY A 318 -4.80 -5.80 18.12
C GLY A 318 -4.30 -5.30 19.48
N SER A 319 -3.08 -4.78 19.54
CA SER A 319 -2.64 -3.96 20.67
C SER A 319 -3.34 -2.61 20.62
N TRP A 320 -3.43 -1.93 21.75
CA TRP A 320 -4.10 -0.63 21.80
C TRP A 320 -3.12 0.44 22.23
N LYS A 321 -3.16 1.58 21.52
CA LYS A 321 -2.41 2.77 21.91
C LYS A 321 -3.34 3.67 22.70
N ILE A 322 -3.27 3.55 24.02
CA ILE A 322 -3.99 4.43 24.94
C ILE A 322 -3.32 5.80 24.95
N LYS A 323 -4.10 6.83 24.65
CA LYS A 323 -3.73 8.23 24.82
C LYS A 323 -4.23 8.71 26.18
N ARG A 324 -3.46 9.59 26.82
CA ARG A 324 -3.82 10.22 28.09
C ARG A 324 -4.77 11.37 27.86
#